data_AF-A0A3C0ID17-F1
#
_entry.id   AF-A0A3C0ID17-F1
#
_cell.length_a   1.000
_cell.length_b   1.000
_cell.length_c   1.000
_cell.angle_alpha   90.00
_cell.angle_beta   90.00
_cell.angle_gamma   90.00
#
_symmetry.space_group_name_H-M   'P 1'
#
loop_
_entity.id
_entity.type
_entity.pdbx_description
1 polymer ?
#
loop_
_entity_poly.entity_id
_entity_poly.type
_entity_poly.pdbx_seq_one_letter_code
_entity_poly.pdbx_strand_id
1 'polypeptide(L)'
;MHKPADWLSSELIEAVINCQAVRVRALLEEGANPNIQLASADPTLATNILQPRTPLQMVVFRISDALLKPEEALALETITKLLLASGADPEPARQLALQRYGAYQAEAIDPKNPLDNIRKLMEEGRLS
;
A
#
# COMPACT_ATOMS: atom_id res chain seq x y z
N MET A 1 -24.81 10.75 -13.89
CA MET A 1 -23.33 10.69 -13.95
C MET A 1 -22.95 9.23 -14.07
N HIS A 2 -22.43 8.79 -15.22
CA HIS A 2 -22.07 7.38 -15.45
C HIS A 2 -20.66 7.17 -14.89
N LYS A 3 -20.52 6.40 -13.81
CA LYS A 3 -19.22 6.10 -13.23
C LYS A 3 -18.61 4.92 -14.01
N PRO A 4 -17.37 5.02 -14.53
CA PRO A 4 -16.75 3.94 -15.29
C PRO A 4 -16.54 2.70 -14.41
N ALA A 5 -16.50 1.50 -14.99
CA ALA A 5 -16.50 0.22 -14.24
C ALA A 5 -15.45 0.11 -13.11
N ASP A 6 -14.31 0.80 -13.22
CA ASP A 6 -13.19 0.73 -12.26
C ASP A 6 -13.01 1.96 -11.37
N TRP A 7 -13.98 2.88 -11.32
CA TRP A 7 -13.85 4.17 -10.62
C TRP A 7 -13.49 4.03 -9.12
N LEU A 8 -14.07 3.05 -8.42
CA LEU A 8 -13.78 2.77 -7.00
C LEU A 8 -12.31 2.42 -6.77
N SER A 9 -11.70 1.71 -7.73
CA SER A 9 -10.33 1.23 -7.62
C SER A 9 -9.32 2.36 -7.87
N SER A 10 -9.63 3.30 -8.77
CA SER A 10 -8.83 4.52 -8.94
C SER A 10 -8.90 5.42 -7.70
N GLU A 11 -10.10 5.60 -7.14
CA GLU A 11 -10.32 6.36 -5.90
C GLU A 11 -9.58 5.75 -4.71
N LEU A 12 -9.51 4.41 -4.64
CA LEU A 12 -8.78 3.72 -3.58
C LEU A 12 -7.29 4.06 -3.63
N ILE A 13 -6.68 4.03 -4.82
CA ILE A 13 -5.27 4.40 -4.97
C ILE A 13 -5.04 5.86 -4.58
N GLU A 14 -5.89 6.78 -5.05
CA GLU A 14 -5.76 8.20 -4.70
C GLU A 14 -5.88 8.44 -3.19
N ALA A 15 -6.84 7.77 -2.54
CA ALA A 15 -7.00 7.85 -1.09
C ALA A 15 -5.76 7.31 -0.34
N VAL A 16 -5.12 6.25 -0.84
CA VAL A 16 -3.86 5.73 -0.28
C VAL A 16 -2.71 6.73 -0.45
N ILE A 17 -2.53 7.29 -1.66
CA ILE A 17 -1.48 8.29 -1.94
C ILE A 17 -1.59 9.49 -1.00
N ASN A 18 -2.82 9.94 -0.77
CA ASN A 18 -3.14 11.08 0.08
C ASN A 18 -3.32 10.73 1.57
N CYS A 19 -2.95 9.50 1.99
CA CYS A 19 -2.99 9.06 3.39
C CYS A 19 -4.39 9.18 4.06
N GLN A 20 -5.47 9.03 3.29
CA GLN A 20 -6.86 9.23 3.75
C GLN A 20 -7.49 7.94 4.30
N ALA A 21 -7.07 7.49 5.49
CA ALA A 21 -7.50 6.22 6.08
C ALA A 21 -9.03 6.04 6.17
N VAL A 22 -9.78 7.09 6.52
CA VAL A 22 -11.25 7.06 6.57
C VAL A 22 -11.86 6.81 5.20
N ARG A 23 -11.33 7.46 4.16
CA ARG A 23 -11.80 7.28 2.78
C ARG A 23 -11.46 5.89 2.26
N VAL A 24 -10.26 5.39 2.55
CA VAL A 24 -9.84 4.01 2.22
C VAL A 24 -10.80 3.00 2.81
N ARG A 25 -11.15 3.11 4.11
CA ARG A 25 -12.13 2.23 4.74
C ARG A 25 -13.47 2.23 4.00
N ALA A 26 -14.03 3.41 3.75
CA ALA A 26 -15.33 3.53 3.08
C ALA A 26 -15.31 2.89 1.67
N LEU A 27 -14.24 3.10 0.91
CA LEU A 27 -14.09 2.50 -0.42
C LEU A 27 -14.00 0.98 -0.37
N LEU A 28 -13.28 0.41 0.62
CA LEU A 28 -13.19 -1.04 0.80
C LEU A 28 -14.54 -1.64 1.22
N GLU A 29 -15.30 -0.96 2.08
CA GLU A 29 -16.66 -1.35 2.47
C GLU A 29 -17.65 -1.26 1.29
N GLU A 30 -17.44 -0.32 0.35
CA GLU A 30 -18.17 -0.22 -0.91
C GLU A 30 -17.75 -1.30 -1.95
N GLY A 31 -16.75 -2.12 -1.65
CA GLY A 31 -16.30 -3.23 -2.49
C GLY A 31 -15.15 -2.88 -3.45
N ALA A 32 -14.39 -1.81 -3.19
CA ALA A 32 -13.17 -1.52 -3.95
C ALA A 32 -12.18 -2.69 -3.86
N ASN A 33 -11.59 -3.07 -5.00
CA ASN A 33 -10.63 -4.18 -5.04
C ASN A 33 -9.29 -3.75 -4.40
N PRO A 34 -8.88 -4.34 -3.27
CA PRO A 34 -7.61 -3.99 -2.61
C PRO A 34 -6.37 -4.48 -3.37
N ASN A 35 -6.57 -5.35 -4.37
CA ASN A 35 -5.54 -5.90 -5.25
C ASN A 35 -5.58 -5.28 -6.65
N ILE A 36 -6.26 -4.13 -6.83
CA ILE A 36 -6.24 -3.44 -8.12
C ILE A 36 -4.80 -3.21 -8.57
N GLN A 37 -4.52 -3.51 -9.84
CA GLN A 37 -3.25 -3.19 -10.47
C GLN A 37 -3.47 -2.00 -11.41
N LEU A 38 -2.78 -0.89 -11.12
CA LEU A 38 -2.75 0.22 -12.05
C LEU A 38 -2.05 -0.20 -13.35
N ALA A 39 -2.73 0.00 -14.47
CA ALA A 39 -2.11 -0.12 -15.78
C ALA A 39 -0.97 0.90 -15.90
N SER A 40 0.20 0.47 -16.39
CA SER A 40 1.24 1.43 -16.74
C SER A 40 0.79 2.19 -17.99
N ALA A 41 0.94 3.53 -17.96
CA ALA A 41 0.73 4.35 -19.15
C ALA A 41 1.70 4.00 -20.28
N ASP A 42 2.85 3.39 -19.94
CA ASP A 42 3.82 2.86 -20.88
C ASP A 42 3.87 1.33 -20.80
N PRO A 43 3.37 0.59 -21.79
CA PRO A 43 3.41 -0.86 -21.79
C PRO A 43 4.83 -1.43 -21.81
N THR A 44 5.85 -0.67 -22.21
CA THR A 44 7.26 -1.09 -22.11
C THR A 44 7.78 -1.07 -20.67
N LEU A 45 7.15 -0.24 -19.82
CA LEU A 45 7.40 -0.23 -18.39
C LEU A 45 6.51 -1.21 -17.63
N ALA A 46 5.63 -1.97 -18.31
CA ALA A 46 4.74 -2.95 -17.67
C ALA A 46 5.50 -4.05 -16.90
N THR A 47 6.80 -4.24 -17.10
CA THR A 47 7.63 -5.16 -16.31
C THR A 47 8.49 -4.46 -15.26
N ASN A 48 8.47 -3.13 -15.20
CA ASN A 48 9.25 -2.36 -14.24
C ASN A 48 8.63 -2.44 -12.84
N ILE A 49 9.18 -3.39 -12.07
CA ILE A 49 8.84 -3.74 -10.69
C ILE A 49 9.06 -2.56 -9.72
N LEU A 50 9.76 -1.50 -10.14
CA LEU A 50 10.06 -0.32 -9.32
C LEU A 50 8.90 0.65 -9.18
N GLN A 51 7.90 0.59 -10.08
CA GLN A 51 6.72 1.43 -9.97
C GLN A 51 5.65 0.73 -9.14
N PRO A 52 5.15 1.37 -8.06
CA PRO A 52 4.06 0.79 -7.27
C PRO A 52 2.78 0.72 -8.11
N ARG A 53 2.12 -0.44 -8.12
CA ARG A 53 0.90 -0.66 -8.91
C ARG A 53 -0.30 -1.12 -8.12
N THR A 54 -0.07 -1.69 -6.95
CA THR A 54 -1.13 -2.06 -6.02
C THR A 54 -1.24 -1.03 -4.89
N PRO A 55 -2.39 -0.95 -4.20
CA PRO A 55 -2.54 -0.14 -3.00
C PRO A 55 -1.44 -0.37 -1.96
N LEU A 56 -1.08 -1.62 -1.65
CA LEU A 56 0.00 -1.90 -0.68
C LEU A 56 1.39 -1.50 -1.20
N GLN A 57 1.68 -1.67 -2.49
CA GLN A 57 2.92 -1.14 -3.06
C GLN A 57 2.98 0.39 -2.97
N MET A 58 1.83 1.05 -3.13
CA MET A 58 1.73 2.50 -2.99
C MET A 58 2.02 2.96 -1.56
N VAL A 59 1.58 2.21 -0.54
CA VAL A 59 1.97 2.44 0.86
C VAL A 59 3.50 2.38 1.01
N VAL A 60 4.14 1.31 0.52
CA VAL A 60 5.61 1.13 0.60
C VAL A 60 6.35 2.26 -0.12
N PHE A 61 5.81 2.76 -1.22
CA PHE A 61 6.38 3.90 -1.91
C PHE A 61 6.20 5.21 -1.11
N ARG A 62 5.00 5.48 -0.58
CA ARG A 62 4.71 6.71 0.17
C ARG A 62 5.48 6.78 1.49
N ILE A 63 5.71 5.67 2.17
CA ILE A 63 6.48 5.68 3.44
C ILE A 63 7.95 6.07 3.23
N SER A 64 8.43 6.07 1.98
CA SER A 64 9.77 6.53 1.64
C SER A 64 9.89 8.04 1.46
N ASP A 65 8.78 8.77 1.55
CA ASP A 65 8.78 10.22 1.38
C ASP A 65 9.49 10.88 2.56
N ALA A 66 10.60 11.56 2.30
CA ALA A 66 11.40 12.23 3.33
C ALA A 66 10.66 13.40 4.00
N LEU A 67 9.57 13.89 3.39
CA LEU A 67 8.72 14.96 3.93
C LEU A 67 7.45 14.41 4.59
N LEU A 68 7.30 13.09 4.71
CA LEU A 68 6.16 12.46 5.34
C LEU A 68 6.04 12.89 6.81
N LYS A 69 4.87 13.39 7.18
CA LYS A 69 4.62 13.81 8.55
C LYS A 69 4.28 12.61 9.44
N PRO A 70 4.52 12.69 10.77
CA PRO A 70 4.18 11.61 11.69
C PRO A 70 2.72 11.15 11.60
N GLU A 71 1.78 12.07 11.43
CA GLU A 71 0.36 11.75 11.27
C GLU A 71 0.05 10.98 9.97
N GLU A 72 0.79 11.26 8.89
CA GLU A 72 0.65 10.57 7.61
C GLU A 72 1.25 9.16 7.69
N ALA A 73 2.36 9.00 8.40
CA ALA A 73 2.94 7.69 8.70
C ALA A 73 1.96 6.79 9.48
N LEU A 74 1.33 7.32 10.53
CA LEU A 74 0.29 6.59 11.29
C LEU A 74 -0.94 6.26 10.42
N ALA A 75 -1.32 7.18 9.53
CA ALA A 75 -2.39 6.93 8.59
C ALA A 75 -2.04 5.80 7.60
N LEU A 76 -0.80 5.75 7.10
CA LEU A 76 -0.32 4.67 6.23
C LEU A 76 -0.28 3.31 6.92
N GLU A 77 0.11 3.25 8.20
CA GLU A 77 0.00 2.02 9.01
C GLU A 77 -1.47 1.58 9.14
N THR A 78 -2.38 2.52 9.37
CA THR A 78 -3.82 2.23 9.46
C THR A 78 -4.37 1.73 8.12
N ILE A 79 -3.99 2.37 7.01
CA ILE A 79 -4.32 1.96 5.65
C ILE A 79 -3.80 0.55 5.36
N THR A 80 -2.57 0.23 5.77
CA THR A 80 -1.99 -1.10 5.62
C THR A 80 -2.87 -2.16 6.28
N LYS A 81 -3.30 -1.93 7.53
CA LYS A 81 -4.20 -2.84 8.25
C LYS A 81 -5.54 -3.01 7.53
N LEU A 82 -6.12 -1.93 7.02
CA LEU A 82 -7.39 -1.95 6.29
C LEU A 82 -7.30 -2.78 5.01
N LEU A 83 -6.23 -2.57 4.23
CA LEU A 83 -6.00 -3.28 2.99
C LEU A 83 -5.80 -4.78 3.24
N LEU A 84 -4.95 -5.16 4.20
CA LEU A 84 -4.71 -6.56 4.57
C LEU A 84 -6.00 -7.23 5.06
N ALA A 85 -6.76 -6.58 5.96
CA ALA A 85 -8.03 -7.09 6.45
C ALA A 85 -9.09 -7.27 5.34
N SER A 86 -8.95 -6.55 4.24
CA SER A 86 -9.83 -6.66 3.06
C SER A 86 -9.32 -7.68 2.03
N GLY A 87 -8.22 -8.39 2.32
CA GLY A 87 -7.65 -9.42 1.44
C GLY A 87 -6.61 -8.91 0.44
N ALA A 88 -5.95 -7.78 0.72
CA ALA A 88 -4.80 -7.35 -0.07
C ALA A 88 -3.66 -8.38 0.03
N ASP A 89 -3.08 -8.76 -1.11
CA ASP A 89 -1.88 -9.60 -1.17
C ASP A 89 -0.64 -8.77 -0.80
N PRO A 90 0.07 -9.10 0.29
CA PRO A 90 1.27 -8.38 0.69
C PRO A 90 2.48 -8.66 -0.21
N GLU A 91 2.50 -9.77 -0.96
CA GLU A 91 3.71 -10.24 -1.64
C GLU A 91 4.32 -9.21 -2.63
N PRO A 92 3.55 -8.56 -3.51
CA PRO A 92 4.08 -7.55 -4.41
C PRO A 92 4.70 -6.34 -3.68
N ALA A 93 4.16 -5.99 -2.51
CA ALA A 93 4.66 -4.89 -1.69
C ALA A 93 5.93 -5.28 -0.92
N ARG A 94 6.03 -6.52 -0.44
CA ARG A 94 7.26 -7.07 0.15
C ARG A 94 8.40 -7.12 -0.84
N GLN A 95 8.15 -7.58 -2.05
CA GLN A 95 9.16 -7.61 -3.12
C GLN A 95 9.68 -6.19 -3.42
N LEU A 96 8.78 -5.21 -3.53
CA LEU A 96 9.16 -3.80 -3.69
C LEU A 96 10.00 -3.31 -2.51
N ALA A 97 9.60 -3.60 -1.27
CA ALA A 97 10.34 -3.20 -0.08
C ALA A 97 11.72 -3.87 0.01
N LEU A 98 11.83 -5.15 -0.37
CA LEU A 98 13.10 -5.89 -0.43
C LEU A 98 14.06 -5.26 -1.42
N GLN A 99 13.57 -4.90 -2.62
CA GLN A 99 14.39 -4.27 -3.64
C GLN A 99 14.87 -2.86 -3.24
N ARG A 100 14.03 -2.08 -2.54
CA ARG A 100 14.35 -0.68 -2.18
C ARG A 100 15.18 -0.54 -0.91
N TYR A 101 14.93 -1.36 0.11
CA TYR A 101 15.56 -1.20 1.43
C TYR A 101 16.24 -2.48 1.95
N GLY A 102 16.35 -3.52 1.12
CA GLY A 102 16.95 -4.79 1.52
C GLY A 102 16.04 -5.65 2.39
N ALA A 103 16.59 -6.77 2.86
CA ALA A 103 15.86 -7.78 3.63
C ALA A 103 15.31 -7.21 4.94
N TYR A 104 14.09 -7.59 5.27
CA TYR A 104 13.49 -7.28 6.56
C TYR A 104 14.06 -8.20 7.64
N GLN A 105 14.49 -7.62 8.77
CA GLN A 105 15.07 -8.33 9.91
C GLN A 105 14.18 -8.08 11.13
N ALA A 106 13.39 -9.10 11.52
CA ALA A 106 12.39 -8.96 12.58
C ALA A 106 13.01 -8.67 13.96
N GLU A 107 14.26 -9.05 14.17
CA GLU A 107 15.00 -8.87 15.41
C GLU A 107 15.56 -7.45 15.59
N ALA A 108 15.55 -6.64 14.52
CA ALA A 108 16.11 -5.29 14.47
C ALA A 108 15.04 -4.19 14.29
N ILE A 109 13.77 -4.50 14.56
CA ILE A 109 12.65 -3.54 14.40
C ILE A 109 12.85 -2.34 15.32
N ASP A 110 12.90 -1.14 14.74
CA ASP A 110 12.63 0.09 15.49
C ASP A 110 11.12 0.37 15.43
N PRO A 111 10.36 0.27 16.54
CA PRO A 111 8.92 0.53 16.54
C PRO A 111 8.59 2.00 16.21
N LYS A 112 9.57 2.90 16.25
CA LYS A 112 9.42 4.30 15.81
C LYS A 112 9.65 4.48 14.32
N ASN A 113 10.16 3.46 13.62
CA ASN A 113 10.34 3.47 12.18
C ASN A 113 9.06 2.98 11.49
N PRO A 114 8.33 3.87 10.77
CA PRO A 114 7.09 3.50 10.13
C PRO A 114 7.24 2.40 9.08
N LEU A 115 8.39 2.32 8.40
CA LEU A 115 8.65 1.26 7.41
C LEU A 115 8.75 -0.11 8.08
N ASP A 116 9.36 -0.20 9.26
CA ASP A 116 9.48 -1.47 9.99
C ASP A 116 8.12 -1.94 10.51
N ASN A 117 7.27 -0.99 10.94
CA ASN A 117 5.88 -1.28 11.32
C ASN A 117 5.06 -1.80 10.13
N ILE A 118 5.15 -1.18 8.96
CA ILE A 118 4.46 -1.64 7.74
C ILE A 118 4.96 -3.02 7.30
N ARG A 119 6.27 -3.26 7.34
CA ARG A 119 6.86 -4.58 7.02
C ARG A 119 6.39 -5.66 7.97
N LYS A 120 6.34 -5.37 9.27
CA LYS A 120 5.78 -6.27 10.28
C LYS A 120 4.35 -6.67 9.95
N LEU A 121 3.49 -5.69 9.63
CA LEU A 121 2.09 -5.94 9.30
C LEU A 121 1.94 -6.84 8.07
N MET A 122 2.76 -6.64 7.05
CA MET A 122 2.74 -7.48 5.83
C MET A 122 3.19 -8.93 6.09
N GLU A 123 4.10 -9.16 7.05
CA GLU A 123 4.47 -10.51 7.47
C GLU A 123 3.34 -11.19 8.27
N GLU A 124 2.72 -10.45 9.20
CA GLU A 124 1.62 -10.95 10.05
C GLU A 124 0.35 -11.23 9.23
N GLY A 125 0.05 -10.40 8.23
CA GLY A 125 -1.12 -10.55 7.36
C GLY A 125 -1.13 -11.83 6.51
N ARG A 126 0.00 -12.55 6.39
CA ARG A 126 0.08 -13.86 5.71
C ARG A 126 -0.50 -15.01 6.54
N LEU A 127 -0.66 -14.81 7.85
CA LEU A 127 -1.04 -15.85 8.82
C LEU A 127 -2.53 -15.83 9.19
N SER A 128 -3.29 -14.89 8.63
CA SER A 128 -4.74 -14.70 8.85
C SER A 128 -5.55 -15.40 7.76
#